data_AF-A0A7C7L0S6-F1
#
_entry.id   AF-A0A7C7L0S6-F1
#
_cell.length_a   1.000
_cell.length_b   1.000
_cell.length_c   1.000
_cell.angle_alpha   90.00
_cell.angle_beta   90.00
_cell.angle_gamma   90.00
#
_symmetry.space_group_name_H-M   'P 1'
#
loop_
_entity.id
_entity.type
_entity.pdbx_description
1 polymer ?
#
loop_
_entity_poly.entity_id
_entity_poly.type
_entity_poly.pdbx_seq_one_letter_code
_entity_poly.pdbx_strand_id
1 'polypeptide(L)'
;MNAIWQCKALLYMAVFATACETYAAPMVNDTPERLRVGGARYQVEFEKGTFEFSLKFRDRVGNWHSVTRRFTIPEFAYAARGQFGSSRGTRATFAWKRIGNVVIVGMSGVLNLFDAVIATAHFLCTDDGILIHFRLSSRKPLPPDAICWALPRMLLDERLFDAYTFWRSDGQVRSKRIASLHEPFPTYAGVTPWEKRGDIAEALSSKLPALIVRSEKVDVGIGVVLVDADTAWRGEHSFLQRYRENVLYLYAGHARARKAQHGLWGWLAPFDGHDIAKCERQVKRLLAKTDALIKSFEPIAPALPSSWLEVPPRFPSGVA
;
A
#
# COMPACT_ATOMS: atom_id res chain seq x y z
N MET A 1 -19.79 57.20 -21.77
CA MET A 1 -18.56 56.63 -21.17
C MET A 1 -18.90 56.00 -19.82
N ASN A 2 -18.35 54.80 -19.57
CA ASN A 2 -18.19 54.15 -18.26
C ASN A 2 -19.42 53.50 -17.58
N ALA A 3 -19.80 52.30 -18.05
CA ALA A 3 -20.57 51.34 -17.23
C ALA A 3 -20.23 49.85 -17.49
N ILE A 4 -19.24 49.53 -18.33
CA ILE A 4 -18.94 48.14 -18.76
C ILE A 4 -17.69 47.56 -18.07
N TRP A 5 -16.91 48.37 -17.35
CA TRP A 5 -15.63 47.93 -16.77
C TRP A 5 -15.70 47.42 -15.32
N GLN A 6 -16.83 47.53 -14.62
CA GLN A 6 -16.96 47.04 -13.23
C GLN A 6 -17.45 45.59 -13.11
N CYS A 7 -18.08 45.00 -14.13
CA CYS A 7 -18.56 43.61 -14.05
C CYS A 7 -17.49 42.53 -14.33
N LYS A 8 -16.31 42.88 -14.87
CA LYS A 8 -15.24 41.91 -15.11
C LYS A 8 -14.32 41.67 -13.91
N ALA A 9 -14.19 42.62 -12.98
CA ALA A 9 -13.35 42.46 -11.80
C ALA A 9 -13.99 41.54 -10.74
N LEU A 10 -15.33 41.53 -10.64
CA LEU A 10 -16.05 40.65 -9.70
C LEU A 10 -16.14 39.20 -10.17
N LEU A 11 -16.04 38.94 -11.49
CA LEU A 11 -16.01 37.57 -12.02
C LEU A 11 -14.64 36.89 -11.85
N TYR A 12 -13.55 37.66 -11.75
CA TYR A 12 -12.20 37.11 -11.50
C TYR A 12 -11.94 36.78 -10.02
N MET A 13 -12.66 37.42 -9.09
CA MET A 13 -12.58 37.09 -7.66
C MET A 13 -13.47 35.89 -7.28
N ALA A 14 -14.49 35.57 -8.07
CA ALA A 14 -15.40 34.44 -7.82
C ALA A 14 -14.86 33.08 -8.31
N VAL A 15 -13.76 33.05 -9.08
CA VAL A 15 -13.15 31.81 -9.60
C VAL A 15 -11.93 31.36 -8.76
N PHE A 16 -11.44 32.21 -7.84
CA PHE A 16 -10.40 31.84 -6.86
C PHE A 16 -10.94 31.49 -5.48
N ALA A 17 -12.26 31.45 -5.31
CA ALA A 17 -12.88 30.59 -4.30
C ALA A 17 -12.88 29.14 -4.80
N THR A 18 -11.71 28.64 -5.24
CA THR A 18 -11.42 27.21 -5.21
C THR A 18 -11.81 26.76 -3.81
N ALA A 19 -12.82 25.91 -3.75
CA ALA A 19 -13.21 25.18 -2.56
C ALA A 19 -11.91 24.75 -1.88
N CYS A 20 -11.55 25.45 -0.81
CA CYS A 20 -10.64 24.91 0.15
C CYS A 20 -11.46 23.80 0.77
N GLU A 21 -11.49 22.63 0.10
CA GLU A 21 -11.90 21.39 0.72
C GLU A 21 -11.05 21.34 1.97
N THR A 22 -11.64 21.70 3.11
CA THR A 22 -11.01 21.58 4.40
C THR A 22 -10.83 20.09 4.58
N TYR A 23 -9.67 19.61 4.18
CA TYR A 23 -9.27 18.23 4.37
C TYR A 23 -9.35 17.97 5.87
N ALA A 24 -10.39 17.22 6.27
CA ALA A 24 -10.54 16.83 7.64
C ALA A 24 -9.30 16.02 8.03
N ALA A 25 -8.66 16.38 9.13
CA ALA A 25 -7.54 15.61 9.63
C ALA A 25 -8.03 14.19 9.98
N PRO A 26 -7.25 13.13 9.68
CA PRO A 26 -7.61 11.78 10.07
C PRO A 26 -7.89 11.67 11.56
N MET A 27 -8.97 10.99 11.91
CA MET A 27 -9.33 10.67 13.29
C MET A 27 -8.27 9.73 13.87
N VAL A 28 -7.92 9.93 15.15
CA VAL A 28 -6.97 9.07 15.87
C VAL A 28 -7.61 8.61 17.16
N ASN A 29 -7.54 7.31 17.42
CA ASN A 29 -7.86 6.70 18.71
C ASN A 29 -6.65 5.87 19.14
N ASP A 30 -6.02 6.27 20.25
CA ASP A 30 -4.77 5.71 20.73
C ASP A 30 -4.98 5.02 22.09
N THR A 31 -4.68 3.72 22.16
CA THR A 31 -4.69 2.92 23.40
C THR A 31 -3.28 2.39 23.68
N PRO A 32 -3.00 1.82 24.87
CA PRO A 32 -1.68 1.24 25.14
C PRO A 32 -1.27 0.15 24.15
N GLU A 33 -2.22 -0.62 23.62
CA GLU A 33 -1.99 -1.79 22.75
C GLU A 33 -2.13 -1.46 21.27
N ARG A 34 -2.88 -0.42 20.89
CA ARG A 34 -3.25 -0.17 19.49
C ARG A 34 -3.31 1.32 19.16
N LEU A 35 -3.04 1.62 17.89
CA LEU A 35 -3.33 2.92 17.30
C LEU A 35 -4.30 2.73 16.14
N ARG A 36 -5.46 3.39 16.20
CA ARG A 36 -6.43 3.42 15.11
C ARG A 36 -6.42 4.78 14.45
N VAL A 37 -6.24 4.81 13.14
CA VAL A 37 -6.30 6.02 12.32
C VAL A 37 -7.42 5.87 11.28
N GLY A 38 -8.34 6.83 11.23
CA GLY A 38 -9.48 6.83 10.32
C GLY A 38 -9.45 8.04 9.38
N GLY A 39 -9.47 7.79 8.07
CA GLY A 39 -9.77 8.82 7.06
C GLY A 39 -11.21 8.73 6.58
N ALA A 40 -11.56 9.48 5.53
CA ALA A 40 -12.93 9.60 5.04
C ALA A 40 -13.57 8.27 4.61
N ARG A 41 -12.78 7.34 4.06
CA ARG A 41 -13.30 6.05 3.57
C ARG A 41 -12.49 4.84 4.02
N TYR A 42 -11.56 5.03 4.95
CA TYR A 42 -10.76 3.93 5.48
C TYR A 42 -10.51 4.06 6.97
N GLN A 43 -10.21 2.91 7.57
CA GLN A 43 -9.70 2.81 8.92
C GLN A 43 -8.55 1.82 8.92
N VAL A 44 -7.40 2.25 9.43
CA VAL A 44 -6.26 1.39 9.70
C VAL A 44 -6.08 1.25 11.21
N GLU A 45 -5.81 0.04 11.67
CA GLU A 45 -5.50 -0.24 13.07
C GLU A 45 -4.14 -0.93 13.15
N PHE A 46 -3.19 -0.28 13.82
CA PHE A 46 -1.84 -0.79 14.06
C PHE A 46 -1.77 -1.42 15.44
N GLU A 47 -1.11 -2.56 15.54
CA GLU A 47 -0.82 -3.20 16.82
C GLU A 47 0.53 -2.73 17.34
N LYS A 48 0.55 -2.18 18.56
CA LYS A 48 1.78 -1.67 19.15
C LYS A 48 2.63 -2.83 19.65
N GLY A 49 3.91 -2.82 19.27
CA GLY A 49 4.86 -3.87 19.66
C GLY A 49 4.99 -5.02 18.66
N THR A 50 4.10 -5.11 17.67
CA THR A 50 4.19 -6.07 16.56
C THR A 50 4.21 -5.34 15.21
N PHE A 51 4.73 -5.97 14.16
CA PHE A 51 4.80 -5.40 12.83
C PHE A 51 3.52 -5.65 12.02
N GLU A 52 2.37 -5.48 12.68
CA GLU A 52 1.07 -5.86 12.16
C GLU A 52 0.11 -4.66 12.13
N PHE A 53 -0.78 -4.68 11.15
CA PHE A 53 -1.90 -3.76 11.07
C PHE A 53 -3.09 -4.44 10.38
N SER A 54 -4.26 -3.83 10.48
CA SER A 54 -5.45 -4.24 9.74
C SER A 54 -6.08 -3.05 9.03
N LEU A 55 -6.80 -3.32 7.94
CA LEU A 55 -7.40 -2.28 7.10
C LEU A 55 -8.87 -2.60 6.85
N LYS A 56 -9.70 -1.57 7.03
CA LYS A 56 -11.13 -1.59 6.70
C LYS A 56 -11.47 -0.42 5.80
N PHE A 57 -12.42 -0.62 4.91
CA PHE A 57 -12.98 0.44 4.06
C PHE A 57 -14.47 0.62 4.27
N ARG A 58 -14.90 1.85 4.06
CA ARG A 58 -16.29 2.26 4.22
C ARG A 58 -17.01 2.24 2.87
N ASP A 59 -18.10 1.48 2.79
CA ASP A 59 -19.00 1.51 1.64
C ASP A 59 -19.80 2.83 1.57
N ARG A 60 -20.63 3.01 0.54
CA ARG A 60 -21.47 4.21 0.39
C ARG A 60 -22.52 4.39 1.48
N VAL A 61 -23.00 3.30 2.09
CA VAL A 61 -24.05 3.34 3.11
C VAL A 61 -23.48 3.48 4.53
N GLY A 62 -22.15 3.44 4.67
CA GLY A 62 -21.43 3.70 5.92
C GLY A 62 -20.93 2.45 6.64
N ASN A 63 -21.10 1.25 6.08
CA ASN A 63 -20.60 0.02 6.71
C ASN A 63 -19.11 -0.15 6.48
N TRP A 64 -18.43 -0.72 7.49
CA TRP A 64 -17.02 -1.05 7.45
C TRP A 64 -16.80 -2.50 7.02
N HIS A 65 -16.03 -2.68 5.96
CA HIS A 65 -15.64 -3.99 5.42
C HIS A 65 -14.15 -4.21 5.61
N SER A 66 -13.77 -5.37 6.13
CA SER A 66 -12.36 -5.77 6.16
C SER A 66 -11.85 -5.99 4.75
N VAL A 67 -10.67 -5.46 4.45
CA VAL A 67 -10.02 -5.66 3.14
C VAL A 67 -9.50 -7.10 3.00
N THR A 68 -8.98 -7.65 4.09
CA THR A 68 -8.44 -9.00 4.12
C THR A 68 -9.48 -10.01 4.61
N ARG A 69 -9.32 -11.27 4.20
CA ARG A 69 -10.12 -12.39 4.71
C ARG A 69 -10.00 -12.47 6.23
N ARG A 70 -11.06 -12.93 6.90
CA ARG A 70 -11.11 -13.09 8.37
C ARG A 70 -9.83 -13.78 8.90
N PHE A 71 -9.25 -13.21 9.96
CA PHE A 71 -8.02 -13.69 10.62
C PHE A 71 -6.73 -13.62 9.78
N THR A 72 -6.74 -12.88 8.67
CA THR A 72 -5.53 -12.55 7.92
C THR A 72 -5.26 -11.06 7.98
N ILE A 73 -3.98 -10.70 7.94
CA ILE A 73 -3.51 -9.32 7.98
C ILE A 73 -2.68 -9.03 6.72
N PRO A 74 -2.54 -7.77 6.31
CA PRO A 74 -1.58 -7.38 5.30
C PRO A 74 -0.14 -7.66 5.79
N GLU A 75 0.71 -8.19 4.92
CA GLU A 75 2.05 -8.67 5.29
C GLU A 75 3.13 -8.01 4.43
N PHE A 76 4.17 -7.47 5.07
CA PHE A 76 5.45 -7.23 4.41
C PHE A 76 6.29 -8.49 4.50
N ALA A 77 7.15 -8.76 3.52
CA ALA A 77 8.05 -9.89 3.58
C ALA A 77 9.34 -9.68 2.82
N TYR A 78 10.29 -10.58 3.08
CA TYR A 78 11.57 -10.74 2.42
C TYR A 78 11.77 -12.21 2.10
N ALA A 79 12.29 -12.52 0.92
CA ALA A 79 12.67 -13.88 0.55
C ALA A 79 14.00 -13.87 -0.20
N ALA A 80 14.89 -14.79 0.17
CA ALA A 80 16.16 -15.02 -0.51
C ALA A 80 16.69 -16.43 -0.20
N ARG A 81 17.24 -17.13 -1.21
CA ARG A 81 17.97 -18.41 -1.04
C ARG A 81 17.25 -19.44 -0.15
N GLY A 82 15.94 -19.62 -0.35
CA GLY A 82 15.11 -20.55 0.43
C GLY A 82 14.74 -20.08 1.84
N GLN A 83 15.17 -18.89 2.25
CA GLN A 83 14.73 -18.24 3.48
C GLN A 83 13.56 -17.30 3.19
N PHE A 84 12.57 -17.31 4.07
CA PHE A 84 11.41 -16.43 4.02
C PHE A 84 11.19 -15.80 5.39
N GLY A 85 10.95 -14.50 5.41
CA GLY A 85 10.68 -13.73 6.60
C GLY A 85 9.53 -12.76 6.36
N SER A 86 8.54 -12.71 7.26
CA SER A 86 7.36 -11.86 7.12
C SER A 86 7.09 -11.04 8.36
N SER A 87 6.39 -9.92 8.21
CA SER A 87 6.01 -9.03 9.32
C SER A 87 5.03 -9.67 10.32
N ARG A 88 4.36 -10.76 9.94
CA ARG A 88 3.44 -11.50 10.82
C ARG A 88 4.16 -12.06 12.04
N GLY A 89 3.63 -11.77 13.23
CA GLY A 89 4.19 -12.13 14.53
C GLY A 89 5.53 -11.46 14.85
N THR A 90 6.06 -10.62 13.96
CA THR A 90 7.35 -9.98 14.14
C THR A 90 7.22 -8.87 15.17
N ARG A 91 8.07 -8.89 16.20
CA ARG A 91 8.17 -7.80 17.17
C ARG A 91 8.64 -6.52 16.46
N ALA A 92 8.01 -5.40 16.79
CA ALA A 92 8.34 -4.10 16.19
C ALA A 92 8.47 -3.00 17.23
N THR A 93 9.33 -2.02 16.92
CA THR A 93 9.28 -0.71 17.55
C THR A 93 8.23 0.16 16.86
N PHE A 94 7.63 1.08 17.61
CA PHE A 94 6.49 1.86 17.15
C PHE A 94 6.61 3.31 17.60
N ALA A 95 6.30 4.24 16.70
CA ALA A 95 6.10 5.65 17.03
C ALA A 95 5.03 6.25 16.13
N TRP A 96 4.35 7.28 16.61
CA TRP A 96 3.43 8.06 15.77
C TRP A 96 3.48 9.54 16.14
N LYS A 97 3.18 10.41 15.17
CA LYS A 97 2.98 11.85 15.36
C LYS A 97 1.90 12.38 14.42
N ARG A 98 1.27 13.49 14.75
CA ARG A 98 0.38 14.24 13.85
C ARG A 98 1.07 15.53 13.42
N ILE A 99 1.05 15.81 12.11
CA ILE A 99 1.52 17.07 11.52
C ILE A 99 0.42 17.60 10.61
N GLY A 100 -0.24 18.69 11.01
CA GLY A 100 -1.38 19.24 10.27
C GLY A 100 -2.48 18.19 10.07
N ASN A 101 -2.83 17.95 8.81
CA ASN A 101 -3.84 16.97 8.38
C ASN A 101 -3.26 15.57 8.07
N VAL A 102 -2.04 15.27 8.52
CA VAL A 102 -1.37 13.98 8.30
C VAL A 102 -1.06 13.33 9.64
N VAL A 103 -1.36 12.04 9.77
CA VAL A 103 -0.90 11.20 10.87
C VAL A 103 0.20 10.29 10.34
N ILE A 104 1.38 10.37 10.93
CA ILE A 104 2.54 9.57 10.54
C ILE A 104 2.71 8.47 11.58
N VAL A 105 2.78 7.23 11.12
CA VAL A 105 3.09 6.05 11.95
C VAL A 105 4.37 5.42 11.44
N GLY A 106 5.35 5.15 12.30
CA GLY A 106 6.60 4.52 11.96
C GLY A 106 6.79 3.21 12.70
N MET A 107 7.13 2.16 11.98
CA MET A 107 7.36 0.81 12.49
C MET A 107 8.70 0.28 11.99
N SER A 108 9.46 -0.40 12.85
CA SER A 108 10.66 -1.15 12.45
C SER A 108 10.62 -2.54 13.07
N GLY A 109 10.98 -3.58 12.32
CA GLY A 109 11.00 -4.96 12.78
C GLY A 109 12.00 -5.82 11.99
N VAL A 110 12.44 -6.93 12.57
CA VAL A 110 13.39 -7.86 11.92
C VAL A 110 12.62 -8.91 11.13
N LEU A 111 12.69 -8.86 9.80
CA LEU A 111 12.05 -9.88 8.95
C LEU A 111 12.85 -11.17 8.90
N ASN A 112 14.19 -11.09 8.98
CA ASN A 112 15.06 -12.26 8.99
C ASN A 112 16.22 -12.04 9.96
N LEU A 113 16.26 -12.85 11.02
CA LEU A 113 17.25 -12.75 12.09
C LEU A 113 18.67 -13.15 11.64
N PHE A 114 18.81 -14.16 10.77
CA PHE A 114 20.10 -14.71 10.36
C PHE A 114 20.93 -13.72 9.53
N ASP A 115 20.26 -12.96 8.68
CA ASP A 115 20.86 -11.91 7.85
C ASP A 115 20.66 -10.51 8.44
N ALA A 116 20.00 -10.42 9.61
CA ALA A 116 19.58 -9.19 10.26
C ALA A 116 18.89 -8.22 9.27
N VAL A 117 17.96 -8.76 8.47
CA VAL A 117 17.16 -7.96 7.53
C VAL A 117 16.07 -7.25 8.31
N ILE A 118 16.22 -5.94 8.44
CA ILE A 118 15.31 -5.04 9.13
C ILE A 118 14.43 -4.38 8.09
N ALA A 119 13.12 -4.47 8.28
CA ALA A 119 12.16 -3.65 7.56
C ALA A 119 11.76 -2.45 8.41
N THR A 120 11.66 -1.30 7.76
CA THR A 120 11.09 -0.08 8.30
C THR A 120 9.96 0.36 7.40
N ALA A 121 8.78 0.59 7.97
CA ALA A 121 7.63 1.11 7.25
C ALA A 121 7.15 2.40 7.92
N HIS A 122 6.90 3.44 7.12
CA HIS A 122 6.23 4.65 7.56
C HIS A 122 4.91 4.79 6.80
N PHE A 123 3.83 5.04 7.54
CA PHE A 123 2.48 5.22 7.03
C PHE A 123 2.10 6.68 7.23
N LEU A 124 1.98 7.43 6.14
CA LEU A 124 1.50 8.81 6.12
C LEU A 124 0.00 8.75 5.81
N CYS A 125 -0.79 8.67 6.87
CA CYS A 125 -2.24 8.59 6.81
C CYS A 125 -2.82 9.99 6.55
N THR A 126 -3.56 10.12 5.46
CA THR A 126 -4.32 11.32 5.07
C THR A 126 -5.81 10.99 4.99
N ASP A 127 -6.69 11.93 4.71
CA ASP A 127 -8.11 11.63 4.56
C ASP A 127 -8.41 10.72 3.33
N ASP A 128 -7.57 10.82 2.29
CA ASP A 128 -7.74 10.14 1.00
C ASP A 128 -7.18 8.71 0.96
N GLY A 129 -6.29 8.37 1.88
CA GLY A 129 -5.55 7.11 1.87
C GLY A 129 -4.25 7.18 2.67
N ILE A 130 -3.46 6.13 2.54
CA ILE A 130 -2.22 5.93 3.29
C ILE A 130 -1.06 5.89 2.30
N LEU A 131 -0.15 6.86 2.37
CA LEU A 131 1.10 6.81 1.63
C LEU A 131 2.12 6.02 2.45
N ILE A 132 2.59 4.90 1.92
CA ILE A 132 3.52 3.99 2.59
C ILE A 132 4.92 4.22 2.04
N HIS A 133 5.88 4.42 2.93
CA HIS A 133 7.31 4.32 2.64
C HIS A 133 7.84 3.04 3.26
N PHE A 134 8.38 2.14 2.45
CA PHE A 134 8.99 0.91 2.92
C PHE A 134 10.48 0.88 2.59
N ARG A 135 11.31 0.55 3.59
CA ARG A 135 12.74 0.41 3.43
C ARG A 135 13.26 -0.86 4.05
N LEU A 136 14.20 -1.52 3.38
CA LEU A 136 15.01 -2.59 3.96
C LEU A 136 16.39 -2.06 4.38
N SER A 137 16.90 -2.59 5.47
CA SER A 137 18.31 -2.48 5.83
C SER A 137 18.82 -3.83 6.30
N SER A 138 20.12 -4.07 6.18
CA SER A 138 20.74 -5.34 6.56
C SER A 138 22.18 -5.11 6.96
N ARG A 139 22.68 -5.94 7.88
CA ARG A 139 24.11 -5.90 8.27
C ARG A 139 25.02 -6.49 7.19
N LYS A 140 24.50 -7.40 6.38
CA LYS A 140 25.20 -8.04 5.27
C LYS A 140 24.62 -7.57 3.93
N PRO A 141 25.41 -7.55 2.84
CA PRO A 141 24.87 -7.31 1.51
C PRO A 141 23.74 -8.30 1.18
N LEU A 142 22.61 -7.78 0.71
CA LEU A 142 21.50 -8.62 0.30
C LEU A 142 21.86 -9.40 -0.98
N PRO A 143 21.47 -10.68 -1.09
CA PRO A 143 21.61 -11.45 -2.32
C PRO A 143 21.03 -10.70 -3.53
N PRO A 144 21.63 -10.81 -4.72
CA PRO A 144 21.16 -10.09 -5.92
C PRO A 144 19.76 -10.51 -6.37
N ASP A 145 19.36 -11.74 -6.06
CA ASP A 145 18.07 -12.37 -6.34
C ASP A 145 17.04 -12.19 -5.21
N ALA A 146 17.42 -11.52 -4.11
CA ALA A 146 16.52 -11.30 -3.00
C ALA A 146 15.33 -10.40 -3.40
N ILE A 147 14.14 -10.77 -2.95
CA ILE A 147 12.89 -10.07 -3.21
C ILE A 147 12.22 -9.66 -1.89
N CYS A 148 11.30 -8.71 -1.97
CA CYS A 148 10.47 -8.27 -0.86
C CYS A 148 9.07 -7.87 -1.32
N TRP A 149 8.13 -7.90 -0.38
CA TRP A 149 6.83 -7.24 -0.52
C TRP A 149 6.93 -5.88 0.15
N ALA A 150 7.28 -4.86 -0.64
CA ALA A 150 7.50 -3.49 -0.17
C ALA A 150 6.19 -2.72 0.05
N LEU A 151 5.14 -3.13 -0.65
CA LEU A 151 3.77 -2.84 -0.25
C LEU A 151 3.13 -4.15 0.23
N PRO A 152 2.23 -4.08 1.21
CA PRO A 152 1.77 -5.25 1.93
C PRO A 152 1.01 -6.20 1.00
N ARG A 153 1.38 -7.49 1.04
CA ARG A 153 0.60 -8.56 0.42
C ARG A 153 -0.69 -8.76 1.22
N MET A 154 -1.81 -8.91 0.53
CA MET A 154 -3.11 -9.09 1.17
C MET A 154 -3.82 -10.33 0.60
N LEU A 155 -4.31 -11.21 1.48
CA LEU A 155 -5.32 -12.19 1.11
C LEU A 155 -6.69 -11.51 1.14
N LEU A 156 -7.24 -11.22 -0.03
CA LEU A 156 -8.52 -10.52 -0.16
C LEU A 156 -9.69 -11.50 0.09
N ASP A 157 -10.81 -10.98 0.59
CA ASP A 157 -12.06 -11.74 0.65
C ASP A 157 -12.68 -11.83 -0.76
N GLU A 158 -12.63 -13.02 -1.35
CA GLU A 158 -13.13 -13.28 -2.70
C GLU A 158 -14.65 -13.09 -2.82
N ARG A 159 -15.37 -13.09 -1.69
CA ARG A 159 -16.83 -12.86 -1.67
C ARG A 159 -17.16 -11.38 -1.71
N LEU A 160 -16.21 -10.54 -1.32
CA LEU A 160 -16.32 -9.09 -1.36
C LEU A 160 -15.83 -8.56 -2.71
N PHE A 161 -14.62 -8.93 -3.13
CA PHE A 161 -13.99 -8.38 -4.32
C PHE A 161 -14.26 -9.23 -5.56
N ASP A 162 -14.84 -8.62 -6.60
CA ASP A 162 -15.32 -9.31 -7.81
C ASP A 162 -14.79 -8.73 -9.13
N ALA A 163 -14.08 -7.60 -9.10
CA ALA A 163 -13.51 -6.95 -10.27
C ALA A 163 -12.11 -6.38 -10.02
N TYR A 164 -11.37 -6.13 -11.09
CA TYR A 164 -10.08 -5.43 -11.05
C TYR A 164 -9.95 -4.44 -12.19
N THR A 165 -9.10 -3.44 -12.00
CA THR A 165 -8.72 -2.45 -13.01
C THR A 165 -7.23 -2.10 -12.88
N PHE A 166 -6.51 -2.04 -14.00
CA PHE A 166 -5.16 -1.48 -14.06
C PHE A 166 -4.92 -0.81 -15.42
N TRP A 167 -3.95 0.10 -15.48
CA TRP A 167 -3.56 0.80 -16.70
C TRP A 167 -2.21 0.30 -17.18
N ARG A 168 -2.14 -0.07 -18.45
CA ARG A 168 -0.94 -0.60 -19.11
C ARG A 168 0.01 0.53 -19.50
N SER A 169 1.27 0.20 -19.73
CA SER A 169 2.27 1.14 -20.23
C SER A 169 1.92 1.81 -21.56
N ASP A 170 1.12 1.14 -22.41
CA ASP A 170 0.59 1.69 -23.67
C ASP A 170 -0.62 2.63 -23.48
N GLY A 171 -1.02 2.89 -22.23
CA GLY A 171 -2.15 3.75 -21.88
C GLY A 171 -3.51 3.06 -21.93
N GLN A 172 -3.60 1.80 -22.36
CA GLN A 172 -4.87 1.07 -22.36
C GLN A 172 -5.29 0.70 -20.93
N VAL A 173 -6.57 0.89 -20.64
CA VAL A 173 -7.20 0.40 -19.42
C VAL A 173 -7.60 -1.07 -19.57
N ARG A 174 -7.26 -1.89 -18.58
CA ARG A 174 -7.78 -3.26 -18.42
C ARG A 174 -8.72 -3.24 -17.23
N SER A 175 -9.99 -3.57 -17.47
CA SER A 175 -10.99 -3.63 -16.41
C SER A 175 -11.90 -4.83 -16.64
N LYS A 176 -11.84 -5.82 -15.76
CA LYS A 176 -12.56 -7.10 -15.91
C LYS A 176 -13.02 -7.64 -14.56
N ARG A 177 -13.86 -8.68 -14.61
CA ARG A 177 -14.27 -9.47 -13.44
C ARG A 177 -13.15 -10.41 -13.00
N ILE A 178 -13.00 -10.62 -11.70
CA ILE A 178 -12.05 -11.62 -11.14
C ILE A 178 -12.41 -13.02 -11.61
N ALA A 179 -13.69 -13.32 -11.82
CA ALA A 179 -14.13 -14.59 -12.39
C ALA A 179 -13.50 -14.90 -13.76
N SER A 180 -13.09 -13.88 -14.54
CA SER A 180 -12.40 -14.07 -15.82
C SER A 180 -10.99 -14.65 -15.67
N LEU A 181 -10.37 -14.54 -14.49
CA LEU A 181 -9.14 -15.21 -14.10
C LEU A 181 -9.47 -16.66 -13.74
N HIS A 182 -9.92 -17.45 -14.72
CA HIS A 182 -10.31 -18.86 -14.55
C HIS A 182 -9.16 -19.80 -14.93
N GLU A 183 -9.45 -21.08 -15.15
CA GLU A 183 -8.45 -22.12 -15.38
C GLU A 183 -7.58 -21.89 -16.63
N PRO A 184 -6.30 -22.35 -16.60
CA PRO A 184 -5.66 -23.08 -15.51
C PRO A 184 -5.16 -22.16 -14.39
N PHE A 185 -5.38 -22.55 -13.11
CA PHE A 185 -4.81 -21.83 -11.97
C PHE A 185 -3.33 -22.20 -11.74
N PRO A 186 -2.48 -21.27 -11.24
CA PRO A 186 -2.78 -19.87 -10.89
C PRO A 186 -2.85 -18.92 -12.11
N THR A 187 -3.66 -17.87 -12.01
CA THR A 187 -3.76 -16.78 -13.02
C THR A 187 -3.57 -15.39 -12.41
N TYR A 188 -3.14 -14.44 -13.24
CA TYR A 188 -2.68 -13.12 -12.80
C TYR A 188 -3.40 -11.97 -13.51
N ALA A 189 -3.51 -10.82 -12.83
CA ALA A 189 -3.83 -9.54 -13.44
C ALA A 189 -2.87 -8.45 -12.97
N GLY A 190 -2.32 -7.65 -13.90
CA GLY A 190 -1.31 -6.62 -13.61
C GLY A 190 0.08 -6.99 -14.12
N VAL A 191 1.13 -6.67 -13.35
CA VAL A 191 2.54 -6.93 -13.72
C VAL A 191 3.12 -7.99 -12.78
N THR A 192 3.43 -9.18 -13.27
CA THR A 192 3.81 -10.37 -12.46
C THR A 192 5.23 -10.87 -12.77
N PRO A 193 5.98 -11.42 -11.79
CA PRO A 193 7.33 -11.97 -12.01
C PRO A 193 7.35 -13.42 -12.50
N TRP A 194 6.24 -14.18 -12.39
CA TRP A 194 6.28 -15.64 -12.50
C TRP A 194 5.87 -16.20 -13.86
N GLU A 195 4.65 -15.89 -14.33
CA GLU A 195 4.11 -16.50 -15.56
C GLU A 195 3.30 -15.51 -16.40
N LYS A 196 3.23 -15.77 -17.72
CA LYS A 196 2.47 -14.95 -18.67
C LYS A 196 0.99 -15.34 -18.80
N ARG A 197 0.39 -15.93 -17.77
CA ARG A 197 -1.01 -16.39 -17.78
C ARG A 197 -1.95 -15.34 -17.17
N GLY A 198 -3.10 -15.12 -17.80
CA GLY A 198 -4.11 -14.16 -17.33
C GLY A 198 -4.04 -12.81 -18.05
N ASP A 199 -4.55 -11.76 -17.40
CA ASP A 199 -4.63 -10.41 -17.98
C ASP A 199 -3.47 -9.54 -17.49
N ILE A 200 -2.31 -9.73 -18.09
CA ILE A 200 -1.06 -9.12 -17.63
C ILE A 200 -0.50 -8.07 -18.59
N ALA A 201 0.42 -7.27 -18.10
CA ALA A 201 1.21 -6.32 -18.88
C ALA A 201 2.68 -6.32 -18.45
N GLU A 202 3.56 -5.79 -19.31
CA GLU A 202 4.99 -5.67 -19.01
C GLU A 202 5.27 -4.61 -17.94
N ALA A 203 4.49 -3.54 -17.92
CA ALA A 203 4.57 -2.46 -16.94
C ALA A 203 3.19 -1.79 -16.78
N LEU A 204 3.01 -1.13 -15.63
CA LEU A 204 1.89 -0.21 -15.41
C LEU A 204 2.14 1.10 -16.15
N SER A 205 1.07 1.84 -16.43
CA SER A 205 1.17 3.21 -16.96
C SER A 205 1.92 4.11 -16.00
N SER A 206 2.87 4.91 -16.49
CA SER A 206 3.54 5.91 -15.65
C SER A 206 2.63 7.06 -15.22
N LYS A 207 1.58 7.35 -16.00
CA LYS A 207 0.58 8.38 -15.70
C LYS A 207 -0.49 7.89 -14.73
N LEU A 208 -0.77 6.58 -14.74
CA LEU A 208 -1.77 5.91 -13.90
C LEU A 208 -1.21 4.58 -13.36
N PRO A 209 -0.17 4.61 -12.52
CA PRO A 209 0.57 3.43 -12.07
C PRO A 209 -0.17 2.69 -10.96
N ALA A 210 -1.39 2.24 -11.27
CA ALA A 210 -2.31 1.70 -10.30
C ALA A 210 -2.86 0.33 -10.67
N LEU A 211 -3.06 -0.49 -9.64
CA LEU A 211 -3.86 -1.71 -9.66
C LEU A 211 -4.95 -1.56 -8.59
N ILE A 212 -6.20 -1.66 -9.03
CA ILE A 212 -7.38 -1.48 -8.17
C ILE A 212 -8.19 -2.76 -8.20
N VAL A 213 -8.53 -3.29 -7.03
CA VAL A 213 -9.42 -4.43 -6.85
C VAL A 213 -10.71 -3.92 -6.23
N ARG A 214 -11.85 -4.26 -6.82
CA ARG A 214 -13.14 -3.62 -6.55
C ARG A 214 -14.20 -4.66 -6.17
N SER A 215 -15.14 -4.22 -5.34
CA SER A 215 -16.43 -4.84 -5.13
C SER A 215 -17.48 -3.95 -5.79
N GLU A 216 -18.08 -4.45 -6.87
CA GLU A 216 -19.25 -3.79 -7.46
C GLU A 216 -20.51 -4.03 -6.60
N LYS A 217 -20.52 -5.04 -5.73
CA LYS A 217 -21.69 -5.30 -4.88
C LYS A 217 -21.92 -4.22 -3.82
N VAL A 218 -20.85 -3.72 -3.20
CA VAL A 218 -20.94 -2.76 -2.08
C VAL A 218 -20.24 -1.44 -2.37
N ASP A 219 -19.89 -1.17 -3.63
CA ASP A 219 -19.24 0.06 -4.08
C ASP A 219 -17.97 0.44 -3.27
N VAL A 220 -17.08 -0.53 -3.10
CA VAL A 220 -15.80 -0.33 -2.41
C VAL A 220 -14.66 -0.91 -3.23
N GLY A 221 -13.54 -0.19 -3.29
CA GLY A 221 -12.32 -0.69 -3.90
C GLY A 221 -11.10 -0.50 -3.00
N ILE A 222 -10.12 -1.37 -3.17
CA ILE A 222 -8.75 -1.15 -2.74
C ILE A 222 -7.88 -0.84 -3.94
N GLY A 223 -7.13 0.24 -3.89
CA GLY A 223 -6.17 0.55 -4.94
C GLY A 223 -4.78 0.74 -4.37
N VAL A 224 -3.84 0.23 -5.14
CA VAL A 224 -2.42 0.44 -4.94
C VAL A 224 -1.95 1.39 -6.04
N VAL A 225 -1.33 2.51 -5.67
CA VAL A 225 -0.75 3.45 -6.63
C VAL A 225 0.74 3.56 -6.37
N LEU A 226 1.57 3.15 -7.33
CA LEU A 226 3.02 3.21 -7.20
C LEU A 226 3.50 4.64 -7.45
N VAL A 227 4.30 5.17 -6.53
CA VAL A 227 4.97 6.46 -6.69
C VAL A 227 6.27 6.23 -7.45
N ASP A 228 6.60 7.06 -8.43
CA ASP A 228 7.82 6.92 -9.24
C ASP A 228 7.91 5.59 -10.00
N ALA A 229 6.80 5.24 -10.67
CA ALA A 229 6.67 3.95 -11.36
C ALA A 229 7.74 3.70 -12.43
N ASP A 230 8.12 4.75 -13.17
CA ASP A 230 9.12 4.70 -14.23
C ASP A 230 10.56 4.67 -13.74
N THR A 231 10.82 4.89 -12.45
CA THR A 231 12.18 4.90 -11.90
C THR A 231 12.29 3.87 -10.78
N ALA A 232 11.80 4.19 -9.58
CA ALA A 232 11.87 3.34 -8.40
C ALA A 232 11.23 1.97 -8.65
N TRP A 233 10.05 1.91 -9.26
CA TRP A 233 9.36 0.65 -9.53
C TRP A 233 9.61 0.05 -10.92
N ARG A 234 10.56 0.59 -11.71
CA ARG A 234 10.82 0.07 -13.07
C ARG A 234 11.24 -1.40 -13.05
N GLY A 235 10.44 -2.27 -13.67
CA GLY A 235 10.68 -3.71 -13.68
C GLY A 235 10.38 -4.42 -12.36
N GLU A 236 9.63 -3.76 -11.47
CA GLU A 236 9.03 -4.39 -10.30
C GLU A 236 7.56 -4.72 -10.57
N HIS A 237 6.92 -5.43 -9.65
CA HIS A 237 5.67 -6.12 -9.91
C HIS A 237 4.56 -5.68 -8.96
N SER A 238 3.35 -5.53 -9.51
CA SER A 238 2.12 -5.29 -8.76
C SER A 238 1.00 -6.02 -9.48
N PHE A 239 0.44 -7.04 -8.82
CA PHE A 239 -0.50 -7.96 -9.46
C PHE A 239 -1.49 -8.57 -8.47
N LEU A 240 -2.64 -8.90 -9.02
CA LEU A 240 -3.64 -9.77 -8.40
C LEU A 240 -3.36 -11.20 -8.86
N GLN A 241 -3.37 -12.16 -7.94
CA GLN A 241 -3.22 -13.57 -8.21
C GLN A 241 -4.45 -14.32 -7.72
N ARG A 242 -5.12 -15.02 -8.64
CA ARG A 242 -6.11 -16.05 -8.27
C ARG A 242 -5.40 -17.39 -8.25
N TYR A 243 -5.08 -17.84 -7.04
CA TYR A 243 -4.29 -19.07 -6.84
C TYR A 243 -5.16 -20.33 -6.96
N ARG A 244 -6.40 -20.24 -6.48
CA ARG A 244 -7.49 -21.23 -6.61
C ARG A 244 -8.81 -20.47 -6.69
N GLU A 245 -9.92 -21.18 -6.90
CA GLU A 245 -11.25 -20.59 -7.06
C GLU A 245 -11.61 -19.55 -5.98
N ASN A 246 -11.22 -19.82 -4.73
CA ASN A 246 -11.52 -19.01 -3.53
C ASN A 246 -10.27 -18.46 -2.81
N VAL A 247 -9.14 -18.32 -3.52
CA VAL A 247 -7.90 -17.78 -2.95
C VAL A 247 -7.39 -16.65 -3.84
N LEU A 248 -7.58 -15.42 -3.37
CA LEU A 248 -7.25 -14.20 -4.08
C LEU A 248 -6.20 -13.38 -3.33
N TYR A 249 -4.99 -13.31 -3.85
CA TYR A 249 -3.92 -12.51 -3.27
C TYR A 249 -3.68 -11.24 -4.09
N LEU A 250 -3.60 -10.10 -3.41
CA LEU A 250 -3.07 -8.86 -3.96
C LEU A 250 -1.61 -8.70 -3.53
N TYR A 251 -0.70 -8.79 -4.50
CA TYR A 251 0.71 -8.45 -4.34
C TYR A 251 0.90 -7.01 -4.78
N ALA A 252 0.77 -6.08 -3.83
CA ALA A 252 0.75 -4.65 -4.09
C ALA A 252 2.08 -4.08 -4.61
N GLY A 253 3.22 -4.66 -4.23
CA GLY A 253 4.54 -4.15 -4.56
C GLY A 253 5.62 -5.20 -4.32
N HIS A 254 5.64 -6.22 -5.17
CA HIS A 254 6.68 -7.23 -5.19
C HIS A 254 7.91 -6.67 -5.91
N ALA A 255 8.97 -6.43 -5.16
CA ALA A 255 10.16 -5.75 -5.63
C ALA A 255 11.44 -6.50 -5.29
N ARG A 256 12.52 -6.24 -6.02
CA ARG A 256 13.88 -6.63 -5.65
C ARG A 256 14.30 -5.92 -4.36
N ALA A 257 14.84 -6.68 -3.42
CA ALA A 257 15.16 -6.19 -2.08
C ALA A 257 16.19 -5.03 -2.10
N ARG A 258 17.12 -5.02 -3.06
CA ARG A 258 18.09 -3.93 -3.25
C ARG A 258 17.41 -2.58 -3.53
N LYS A 259 16.31 -2.56 -4.28
CA LYS A 259 15.57 -1.32 -4.51
C LYS A 259 14.94 -0.80 -3.22
N ALA A 260 14.37 -1.71 -2.43
CA ALA A 260 13.84 -1.37 -1.11
C ALA A 260 14.91 -0.84 -0.14
N GLN A 261 16.22 -1.04 -0.37
CA GLN A 261 17.25 -0.42 0.46
C GLN A 261 17.30 1.12 0.33
N HIS A 262 16.84 1.64 -0.80
CA HIS A 262 16.71 3.08 -1.07
C HIS A 262 15.38 3.67 -0.62
N GLY A 263 14.43 2.83 -0.17
CA GLY A 263 13.06 3.25 0.11
C GLY A 263 12.17 3.16 -1.13
N LEU A 264 10.98 2.60 -0.96
CA LEU A 264 9.95 2.52 -1.98
C LEU A 264 8.66 3.16 -1.45
N TRP A 265 8.05 3.98 -2.29
CA TRP A 265 6.82 4.71 -1.97
C TRP A 265 5.63 4.16 -2.75
N GLY A 266 4.48 4.06 -2.10
CA GLY A 266 3.22 3.73 -2.75
C GLY A 266 2.01 4.02 -1.89
N TRP A 267 0.91 4.37 -2.53
CA TRP A 267 -0.36 4.60 -1.86
C TRP A 267 -1.16 3.32 -1.72
N LEU A 268 -1.82 3.20 -0.57
CA LEU A 268 -2.93 2.29 -0.33
C LEU A 268 -4.17 3.14 -0.03
N ALA A 269 -5.17 3.09 -0.89
CA ALA A 269 -6.33 3.98 -0.78
C ALA A 269 -7.66 3.27 -1.09
N PRO A 270 -8.77 3.75 -0.50
CA PRO A 270 -10.12 3.32 -0.88
C PRO A 270 -10.51 3.92 -2.24
N PHE A 271 -11.10 3.12 -3.12
CA PHE A 271 -11.57 3.54 -4.44
C PHE A 271 -13.09 3.33 -4.61
N ASP A 272 -13.64 3.92 -5.66
CA ASP A 272 -15.02 3.67 -6.10
C ASP A 272 -15.12 2.27 -6.73
N GLY A 273 -16.20 1.55 -6.44
CA GLY A 273 -16.43 0.21 -6.94
C GLY A 273 -16.87 0.20 -8.40
N HIS A 274 -17.45 1.27 -8.93
CA HIS A 274 -18.07 1.30 -10.25
C HIS A 274 -17.51 2.34 -11.23
N ASP A 275 -17.15 3.54 -10.76
CA ASP A 275 -16.75 4.65 -11.61
C ASP A 275 -15.24 4.65 -11.87
N ILE A 276 -14.83 4.04 -12.99
CA ILE A 276 -13.43 3.99 -13.43
C ILE A 276 -12.84 5.40 -13.63
N ALA A 277 -13.62 6.35 -14.16
CA ALA A 277 -13.13 7.71 -14.38
C ALA A 277 -12.86 8.44 -13.06
N LYS A 278 -13.68 8.18 -12.03
CA LYS A 278 -13.43 8.66 -10.66
C LYS A 278 -12.19 8.01 -10.06
N CYS A 279 -11.96 6.72 -10.32
CA CYS A 279 -10.72 6.06 -9.94
C CYS A 279 -9.50 6.73 -10.59
N GLU A 280 -9.53 7.02 -11.89
CA GLU A 280 -8.44 7.74 -12.57
C GLU A 280 -8.17 9.12 -11.96
N ARG A 281 -9.23 9.90 -11.69
CA ARG A 281 -9.10 11.21 -11.03
C ARG A 281 -8.47 11.07 -9.64
N GLN A 282 -8.85 10.05 -8.88
CA GLN A 282 -8.27 9.80 -7.56
C GLN A 282 -6.81 9.37 -7.65
N VAL A 283 -6.42 8.51 -8.60
CA VAL A 283 -5.00 8.17 -8.84
C VAL A 283 -4.18 9.43 -9.11
N LYS A 284 -4.64 10.30 -10.01
CA LYS A 284 -3.97 11.57 -10.32
C LYS A 284 -3.89 12.49 -9.10
N ARG A 285 -4.95 12.58 -8.30
CA ARG A 285 -4.98 13.38 -7.07
C ARG A 285 -3.97 12.87 -6.03
N LEU A 286 -3.90 11.55 -5.83
CA LEU A 286 -2.94 10.94 -4.90
C LEU A 286 -1.51 11.22 -5.35
N LEU A 287 -1.21 11.02 -6.64
CA LEU A 287 0.11 11.34 -7.20
C LEU A 287 0.48 12.81 -7.03
N ALA A 288 -0.44 13.74 -7.31
CA ALA A 288 -0.20 15.17 -7.15
C ALA A 288 0.07 15.60 -5.70
N LYS A 289 -0.41 14.85 -4.70
CA LYS A 289 -0.16 15.11 -3.28
C LYS A 289 1.18 14.56 -2.79
N THR A 290 1.72 13.57 -3.49
CA THR A 290 2.90 12.81 -3.07
C THR A 290 4.11 13.71 -2.82
N ASP A 291 4.45 14.60 -3.75
CA ASP A 291 5.67 15.40 -3.67
C ASP A 291 5.71 16.28 -2.42
N ALA A 292 4.58 16.91 -2.08
CA ALA A 292 4.46 17.73 -0.89
C ALA A 292 4.64 16.89 0.39
N LEU A 293 4.03 15.70 0.43
CA LEU A 293 4.13 14.79 1.56
C LEU A 293 5.57 14.27 1.73
N ILE A 294 6.20 13.78 0.66
CA ILE A 294 7.57 13.27 0.68
C ILE A 294 8.57 14.38 1.06
N LYS A 295 8.41 15.59 0.52
CA LYS A 295 9.31 16.72 0.84
C LYS A 295 9.25 17.12 2.32
N SER A 296 8.09 16.99 2.95
CA SER A 296 7.89 17.30 4.38
C SER A 296 8.14 16.12 5.31
N PHE A 297 8.43 14.94 4.76
CA PHE A 297 8.53 13.72 5.54
C PHE A 297 9.86 13.59 6.27
N GLU A 298 9.76 13.29 7.56
CA GLU A 298 10.88 12.89 8.40
C GLU A 298 10.62 11.49 8.97
N PRO A 299 11.57 10.54 8.84
CA PRO A 299 11.45 9.22 9.44
C PRO A 299 11.28 9.28 10.96
N ILE A 300 10.24 8.59 11.49
CA ILE A 300 9.98 8.52 12.94
C ILE A 300 10.07 7.11 13.54
N ALA A 301 10.11 6.07 12.69
CA ALA A 301 10.21 4.69 13.15
C ALA A 301 11.43 4.54 14.09
N PRO A 302 11.25 4.11 15.34
CA PRO A 302 12.37 4.01 16.26
C PRO A 302 13.40 2.98 15.79
N ALA A 303 14.63 3.13 16.27
CA ALA A 303 15.67 2.13 16.08
C ALA A 303 15.32 0.86 16.88
N LEU A 304 15.64 -0.30 16.31
CA LEU A 304 15.49 -1.57 17.01
C LEU A 304 16.51 -1.68 18.16
N PRO A 305 16.13 -2.25 19.32
CA PRO A 305 17.09 -2.59 20.36
C PRO A 305 18.16 -3.54 19.82
N SER A 306 19.42 -3.31 20.20
CA SER A 306 20.55 -4.14 19.74
C SER A 306 20.37 -5.62 20.04
N SER A 307 19.78 -5.95 21.19
CA SER A 307 19.49 -7.31 21.62
C SER A 307 18.50 -8.06 20.72
N TRP A 308 17.69 -7.37 19.92
CA TRP A 308 16.79 -8.03 18.95
C TRP A 308 17.52 -8.45 17.67
N LEU A 309 18.74 -7.97 17.48
CA LEU A 309 19.58 -8.25 16.31
C LEU A 309 20.62 -9.34 16.59
N GLU A 310 20.59 -9.92 17.79
CA GLU A 310 21.44 -11.04 18.19
C GLU A 310 20.78 -12.34 17.74
N VAL A 311 21.54 -13.17 17.03
CA VAL A 311 21.08 -14.52 16.69
C VAL A 311 21.13 -15.33 17.99
N PRO A 312 20.01 -15.97 18.43
CA PRO A 312 20.03 -16.83 19.60
C PRO A 312 21.15 -17.87 19.46
N PRO A 313 21.85 -18.22 20.55
CA PRO A 313 22.82 -19.31 20.49
C PRO A 313 22.11 -20.56 19.97
N ARG A 314 22.83 -21.36 19.16
CA ARG A 314 22.30 -22.66 18.73
C ARG A 314 21.88 -23.42 19.98
N PHE A 315 20.67 -23.97 19.97
CA PHE A 315 20.24 -24.89 21.02
C PHE A 315 21.34 -25.96 21.19
N PRO A 316 21.74 -26.30 22.42
CA PRO A 316 22.76 -27.31 22.61
C PRO A 316 22.32 -28.60 21.92
N SER A 317 23.11 -29.06 20.94
CA SER A 317 22.98 -30.38 20.34
C SER A 317 23.51 -31.41 21.33
N GLY A 318 22.84 -31.51 22.48
CA GLY A 318 23.18 -32.42 23.56
C GLY A 318 22.42 -33.73 23.42
N VAL A 319 22.98 -34.66 22.66
CA VAL A 319 22.99 -36.08 23.05
C VAL A 319 24.41 -36.55 22.81
N ALA A 320 25.17 -36.63 23.90
CA ALA A 320 26.33 -37.50 23.99
C ALA A 320 25.82 -38.93 24.25
#